data_AF-A0A939IE30-F1
#
_entry.id   AF-A0A939IE30-F1
#
_cell.length_a   1.000
_cell.length_b   1.000
_cell.length_c   1.000
_cell.angle_alpha   90.00
_cell.angle_beta   90.00
_cell.angle_gamma   90.00
#
_symmetry.space_group_name_H-M   'P 1'
#
loop_
_entity.id
_entity.type
_entity.pdbx_description
1 polymer ?
#
loop_
_entity_poly.entity_id
_entity_poly.type
_entity_poly.pdbx_seq_one_letter_code
_entity_poly.pdbx_strand_id
1 'polypeptide(L)' 'MGLTLMRVTFSKEFPGLGEKIKELRKASSKSVTELAAEAGISANHWSRIEREKVQDLPIETLRGIEKALGTELGVQV' A
#
# COMPACT_ATOMS: atom_id res chain seq x y z
N MET A 1 -34.38 14.52 -10.10
CA MET A 1 -33.30 15.08 -9.27
C MET A 1 -32.18 14.04 -9.18
N GLY A 2 -31.02 14.29 -9.80
CA GLY A 2 -29.88 13.38 -9.74
C GLY A 2 -29.17 13.50 -8.40
N LEU A 3 -29.22 12.44 -7.59
CA LEU A 3 -28.33 12.29 -6.45
C LEU A 3 -26.93 11.99 -6.99
N THR A 4 -26.15 13.04 -7.22
CA THR A 4 -24.71 12.91 -7.42
C THR A 4 -24.14 12.40 -6.11
N LEU A 5 -23.95 11.09 -6.01
CA LEU A 5 -23.15 10.46 -4.96
C LEU A 5 -21.72 10.98 -5.13
N MET A 6 -21.42 12.12 -4.50
CA MET A 6 -20.07 12.62 -4.39
C MET A 6 -19.32 11.62 -3.52
N ARG A 7 -18.51 10.77 -4.15
CA ARG A 7 -17.70 9.76 -3.48
C ARG A 7 -16.68 10.52 -2.64
N VAL A 8 -16.97 10.71 -1.35
CA VAL A 8 -16.02 11.26 -0.39
C VAL A 8 -14.90 10.25 -0.20
N THR A 9 -13.82 10.39 -0.96
CA THR A 9 -12.59 9.66 -0.72
C THR A 9 -11.90 10.31 0.47
N PHE A 10 -11.98 9.67 1.64
CA PHE A 10 -11.18 10.07 2.79
C PHE A 10 -9.71 9.75 2.50
N SER A 11 -8.97 10.73 1.99
CA SER A 11 -7.53 10.64 1.79
C SER A 11 -6.85 10.86 3.13
N LYS A 12 -6.49 9.78 3.84
CA LYS A 12 -5.66 9.86 5.04
C LYS A 12 -4.20 9.73 4.62
N GLU A 13 -3.44 10.81 4.79
CA GLU A 13 -2.00 10.80 4.56
C GLU A 13 -1.32 10.02 5.69
N PHE A 14 -0.54 9.00 5.33
CA PHE A 14 0.30 8.25 6.25
C PHE A 14 1.78 8.53 5.93
N PRO A 15 2.31 9.70 6.34
CA PRO A 15 3.69 10.04 6.07
C PRO A 15 4.63 8.99 6.70
N GLY A 16 5.61 8.51 5.93
CA GLY A 16 6.55 7.49 6.34
C GLY A 16 6.05 6.05 6.18
N LEU A 17 4.83 5.83 5.65
CA LEU A 17 4.33 4.48 5.36
C LEU A 17 5.20 3.78 4.31
N GLY A 18 5.60 4.52 3.27
CA GLY A 18 6.49 4.01 2.22
C GLY A 18 7.85 3.57 2.76
N GLU A 19 8.44 4.37 3.66
CA GLU A 19 9.70 4.01 4.33
C GLU A 19 9.53 2.78 5.22
N LYS A 20 8.44 2.69 5.99
CA LYS A 20 8.15 1.52 6.82
C LYS A 20 8.01 0.24 5.98
N ILE A 21 7.29 0.31 4.86
CA ILE A 21 7.17 -0.80 3.91
C ILE A 21 8.55 -1.21 3.38
N LYS A 22 9.41 -0.23 3.05
CA LYS A 22 10.76 -0.48 2.56
C LYS A 22 11.65 -1.16 3.60
N GLU A 23 11.56 -0.75 4.86
CA GLU A 23 12.30 -1.37 5.96
C GLU A 23 11.82 -2.81 6.22
N LEU A 24 10.50 -3.03 6.25
CA LEU A 24 9.92 -4.37 6.38
C LEU A 24 10.30 -5.27 5.20
N ARG A 25 10.33 -4.72 3.98
CA ARG A 25 10.82 -5.44 2.81
C ARG A 25 12.28 -5.84 2.97
N LYS A 26 13.15 -4.94 3.46
CA LYS A 26 14.57 -5.27 3.69
C LYS A 26 14.74 -6.32 4.78
N ALA A 27 13.86 -6.33 5.78
CA ALA A 27 13.82 -7.37 6.81
C ALA A 27 13.28 -8.70 6.26
N SER A 28 12.47 -8.65 5.20
CA SER A 28 12.00 -9.83 4.49
C SER A 28 13.07 -10.38 3.54
N SER A 29 13.21 -11.70 3.44
CA SER A 29 14.12 -12.34 2.47
C SER A 29 13.56 -12.36 1.03
N LYS A 30 12.37 -11.80 0.80
CA LYS A 30 11.67 -11.81 -0.48
C LYS A 30 12.04 -10.59 -1.35
N SER A 31 12.04 -10.79 -2.67
CA SER A 31 12.26 -9.71 -3.63
C SER A 31 11.03 -8.80 -3.75
N VAL A 32 11.23 -7.56 -4.21
CA VAL A 32 10.13 -6.61 -4.50
C VAL A 32 9.08 -7.25 -5.42
N THR A 33 9.51 -7.99 -6.44
CA THR A 33 8.63 -8.64 -7.42
C THR A 33 7.77 -9.73 -6.79
N GLU A 34 8.34 -10.53 -5.88
CA GLU A 34 7.63 -11.59 -5.16
C GLU A 34 6.56 -10.98 -4.25
N LEU A 35 6.94 -10.00 -3.44
CA LEU A 35 6.03 -9.31 -2.54
C LEU A 35 4.93 -8.56 -3.29
N ALA A 36 5.27 -7.93 -4.41
CA ALA A 36 4.29 -7.27 -5.25
C ALA A 36 3.30 -8.27 -5.86
N ALA A 37 3.79 -9.42 -6.35
CA ALA A 37 2.94 -10.50 -6.86
C ALA A 37 2.01 -11.05 -5.76
N GLU A 38 2.52 -11.29 -4.56
CA GLU A 38 1.71 -11.73 -3.41
C GLU A 38 0.68 -10.67 -2.98
N ALA A 39 1.02 -9.39 -3.08
CA ALA A 39 0.13 -8.27 -2.81
C ALA A 39 -0.85 -7.99 -3.96
N GLY A 40 -0.76 -8.70 -5.09
CA GLY A 40 -1.62 -8.50 -6.25
C GLY A 40 -1.35 -7.22 -7.04
N ILE A 41 -0.14 -6.64 -6.92
CA ILE A 41 0.26 -5.40 -7.61
C ILE A 41 1.54 -5.58 -8.42
N SER A 42 1.82 -4.66 -9.34
CA SER A 42 3.08 -4.66 -10.08
C SER A 42 4.25 -4.16 -9.22
N ALA A 43 5.46 -4.68 -9.44
CA ALA A 43 6.68 -4.24 -8.76
C ALA A 43 6.94 -2.72 -8.90
N ASN A 44 6.58 -2.13 -10.05
CA ASN A 44 6.66 -0.69 -10.25
C ASN A 44 5.68 0.08 -9.34
N HIS A 45 4.48 -0.45 -9.14
CA HIS A 45 3.49 0.13 -8.23
C HIS A 45 3.99 0.03 -6.78
N TRP A 46 4.55 -1.11 -6.38
CA TRP A 46 5.20 -1.27 -5.07
C TRP A 46 6.28 -0.21 -4.84
N SER A 47 7.19 -0.01 -5.78
CA SER A 47 8.26 0.99 -5.63
C SER A 47 7.73 2.43 -5.59
N ARG A 48 6.60 2.71 -6.23
CA ARG A 48 5.90 4.01 -6.10
C ARG A 48 5.34 4.19 -4.69
N ILE A 49 4.81 3.13 -4.08
CA ILE A 49 4.31 3.13 -2.69
C ILE A 49 5.45 3.34 -1.70
N GLU A 50 6.58 2.63 -1.85
CA GLU A 50 7.77 2.82 -1.02
C GLU A 50 8.33 4.25 -1.06
N ARG A 51 8.12 4.96 -2.17
CA ARG A 51 8.55 6.34 -2.39
C ARG A 51 7.48 7.37 -2.07
N GLU A 52 6.32 6.93 -1.56
CA GLU A 52 5.15 7.76 -1.29
C GLU A 52 4.71 8.59 -2.51
N LYS A 53 4.96 8.07 -3.72
CA LYS A 53 4.58 8.67 -5.02
C LYS A 53 3.24 8.15 -5.53
N VAL A 54 2.37 7.76 -4.60
CA VAL A 54 0.98 7.35 -4.82
C VAL A 54 0.09 8.31 -4.05
N GLN A 55 -0.90 8.88 -4.74
CA GLN A 55 -1.84 9.82 -4.11
C GLN A 55 -2.92 9.09 -3.31
N ASP A 56 -3.34 7.91 -3.80
CA ASP A 56 -4.32 7.07 -3.14
C ASP A 56 -3.80 5.64 -3.10
N LEU A 57 -3.77 5.05 -1.91
CA LEU A 57 -3.48 3.64 -1.71
C LEU A 57 -4.79 2.93 -1.39
N PRO A 58 -5.31 2.09 -2.29
CA PRO A 58 -6.51 1.30 -2.03
C PRO A 58 -6.31 0.40 -0.81
N ILE A 59 -7.35 0.24 0.01
CA ILE A 59 -7.31 -0.64 1.19
C ILE A 59 -6.97 -2.08 0.78
N GLU A 60 -7.51 -2.54 -0.36
CA GLU A 60 -7.17 -3.86 -0.93
C GLU A 60 -5.65 -4.03 -1.15
N THR A 61 -4.99 -3.00 -1.69
CA THR A 61 -3.54 -2.98 -1.92
C THR A 61 -2.79 -2.97 -0.59
N LEU A 62 -3.23 -2.15 0.37
CA LEU A 62 -2.64 -2.11 1.70
C LEU A 62 -2.71 -3.48 2.38
N ARG A 63 -3.88 -4.11 2.40
CA ARG A 63 -4.08 -5.46 2.96
C ARG A 63 -3.27 -6.51 2.22
N GLY A 64 -3.13 -6.39 0.90
CA GLY A 64 -2.25 -7.24 0.10
C GLY A 64 -0.78 -7.12 0.52
N ILE A 65 -0.30 -5.89 0.73
CA ILE A 65 1.06 -5.61 1.20
C ILE A 65 1.29 -6.16 2.61
N GLU A 66 0.35 -5.95 3.53
CA GLU A 66 0.40 -6.50 4.89
C GLU A 66 0.48 -8.03 4.86
N LYS A 67 -0.32 -8.68 4.01
CA LYS A 67 -0.31 -10.13 3.84
C LYS A 67 1.00 -10.63 3.24
N ALA A 68 1.53 -9.95 2.22
CA ALA A 68 2.79 -10.31 1.56
C ALA A 68 3.99 -10.19 2.53
N LEU A 69 4.00 -9.14 3.35
CA LEU A 69 5.02 -8.90 4.38
C LEU A 69 4.77 -9.72 5.65
N GLY A 70 3.58 -10.29 5.83
CA GLY A 70 3.18 -11.01 7.05
C GLY A 70 3.12 -10.12 8.28
N THR A 71 2.85 -8.83 8.12
CA THR A 71 2.90 -7.84 9.20
C THR A 71 1.84 -6.76 9.01
N GLU A 72 1.29 -6.26 10.11
CA GLU A 72 0.33 -5.16 10.09
C GLU A 72 1.07 -3.82 10.05
N LEU A 73 0.71 -2.97 9.08
CA LEU A 73 1.26 -1.63 8.94
C LEU A 73 0.67 -0.66 9.99
N GLY A 74 -0.38 -1.09 10.71
CA GLY A 74 -1.04 -0.32 11.77
C GLY A 74 -2.01 0.73 11.23
N VAL A 75 -2.45 0.55 9.97
CA VAL A 75 -3.41 1.44 9.32
C VAL A 75 -4.82 1.01 9.72
N GLN A 76 -5.43 1.82 10.60
CA GLN A 76 -6.84 1.72 10.95
C GLN A 76 -7.66 2.55 9.96
N VAL A 77 -8.52 1.87 9.20
CA VAL A 77 -9.45 2.42 8.21
C VAL A 77 -10.83 2.62 8.81
#